data_AF-A0A448XSJ1-F1
#
_entry.id   AF-A0A448XSJ1-F1
#
_cell.length_a   1.000
_cell.length_b   1.000
_cell.length_c   1.000
_cell.angle_alpha   90.00
_cell.angle_beta   90.00
_cell.angle_gamma   90.00
#
_symmetry.space_group_name_H-M   'P 1'
#
loop_
_entity.id
_entity.type
_entity.pdbx_description
1 polymer ?
#
loop_
_entity_poly.entity_id
_entity_poly.type
_entity_poly.pdbx_seq_one_letter_code
_entity_poly.pdbx_strand_id
1 'polypeptide(L)'
;MLPFFRGDLQKTLNLFAEAAHDIATGDIVAGIMQRAGAGAWHLLPTQAIFSCLRPGKLLNGHLSFVGGGGFGGSGGISFPSWFGRNSTRNRLLRLVGELSTHLRLATLGSAGDPRCLVQDYAAALSSKLTQPLKEGKILLQLSFTRE
;
A
#
# COMPACT_ATOMS: atom_id res chain seq x y z
N MET A 1 9.95 33.71 9.14
CA MET A 1 10.25 32.50 9.94
C MET A 1 8.92 31.90 10.35
N LEU A 2 8.38 30.97 9.56
CA LEU A 2 6.98 30.55 9.71
C LEU A 2 6.85 29.54 10.86
N PRO A 3 5.94 29.80 11.83
CA PRO A 3 5.81 29.00 13.03
C PRO A 3 5.02 27.72 12.71
N PHE A 4 5.53 26.58 13.15
CA PHE A 4 4.71 25.39 13.39
C PHE A 4 3.56 25.82 14.31
N PHE A 5 2.35 25.87 13.74
CA PHE A 5 1.21 26.64 14.18
C PHE A 5 0.85 26.40 15.65
N ARG A 6 0.88 27.47 16.44
CA ARG A 6 0.37 27.50 17.81
C ARG A 6 -1.16 27.35 17.80
N GLY A 7 -1.67 26.15 18.10
CA GLY A 7 -2.98 25.97 18.74
C GLY A 7 -4.21 25.68 17.86
N ASP A 8 -4.23 26.00 16.57
CA ASP A 8 -5.42 25.81 15.71
C ASP A 8 -5.34 24.53 14.85
N LEU A 9 -5.84 23.41 15.38
CA LEU A 9 -5.83 22.10 14.69
C LEU A 9 -6.51 22.14 13.31
N GLN A 10 -7.61 22.88 13.16
CA GLN A 10 -8.33 22.97 11.89
C GLN A 10 -7.48 23.56 10.77
N LYS A 11 -6.69 24.59 11.06
CA LYS A 11 -5.81 25.23 10.06
C LYS A 11 -4.70 24.27 9.65
N THR A 12 -4.14 23.53 10.61
CA THR A 12 -3.12 22.51 10.35
C THR A 12 -3.67 21.38 9.46
N LEU A 13 -4.85 20.86 9.76
CA LEU A 13 -5.49 19.83 8.94
C LEU A 13 -5.81 20.31 7.53
N ASN A 14 -6.25 21.57 7.37
CA ASN A 14 -6.50 22.14 6.05
C ASN A 14 -5.22 22.21 5.21
N LEU A 15 -4.09 22.61 5.79
CA LEU A 15 -2.79 22.63 5.10
C LEU A 15 -2.31 21.21 4.74
N PHE A 16 -2.53 20.23 5.62
CA PHE A 16 -2.25 18.82 5.29
C PHE A 16 -3.10 18.31 4.14
N ALA A 17 -4.40 18.66 4.12
CA ALA A 17 -5.29 18.28 3.04
C ALA A 17 -4.85 18.90 1.70
N GLU A 18 -4.46 20.18 1.70
CA GLU A 18 -3.95 20.86 0.50
C GLU A 18 -2.63 20.21 0.02
N ALA A 19 -1.68 19.98 0.92
CA ALA A 19 -0.42 19.32 0.58
C ALA A 19 -0.62 17.88 0.06
N ALA A 20 -1.58 17.14 0.62
CA ALA A 20 -1.94 15.80 0.13
C ALA A 20 -2.55 15.84 -1.27
N HIS A 21 -3.39 16.84 -1.55
CA HIS A 21 -3.95 17.06 -2.89
C HIS A 21 -2.87 17.40 -3.93
N ASP A 22 -1.87 18.19 -3.54
CA ASP A 22 -0.72 18.50 -4.39
C ASP A 22 0.12 17.26 -4.71
N ILE A 23 0.42 16.43 -3.71
CA ILE A 23 1.16 15.17 -3.92
C ILE A 23 0.38 14.24 -4.86
N ALA A 24 -0.94 14.14 -4.69
CA ALA A 24 -1.79 13.33 -5.57
C ALA A 24 -1.76 13.85 -7.02
N THR A 25 -1.83 15.17 -7.21
CA THR A 25 -1.68 15.79 -8.54
C THR A 25 -0.30 15.51 -9.15
N GLY A 26 0.76 15.57 -8.32
CA GLY A 26 2.12 15.19 -8.71
C GLY A 26 2.23 13.73 -9.16
N ASP A 27 1.51 12.81 -8.53
CA ASP A 27 1.45 11.39 -8.93
C ASP A 27 0.76 11.20 -10.29
N ILE A 28 -0.31 11.95 -10.57
CA ILE A 28 -0.95 11.95 -11.89
C ILE A 28 0.03 12.39 -12.97
N VAL A 29 0.75 13.50 -12.74
CA VAL A 29 1.78 14.02 -13.67
C VAL A 29 2.92 13.01 -13.84
N ALA A 30 3.39 12.40 -12.76
CA ALA A 30 4.42 11.37 -12.81
C ALA A 30 3.94 10.14 -13.62
N GLY A 31 2.69 9.75 -13.47
CA GLY A 31 2.07 8.68 -14.27
C GLY A 31 1.98 9.02 -15.75
N ILE A 32 1.62 10.26 -16.11
CA ILE A 32 1.63 10.72 -17.51
C ILE A 32 3.06 10.69 -18.06
N MET A 33 4.03 11.18 -17.29
CA MET A 33 5.44 11.19 -17.67
C MET A 33 5.97 9.78 -17.96
N GLN A 34 5.66 8.82 -17.09
CA GLN A 34 6.13 7.43 -17.21
C GLN A 34 5.41 6.64 -18.31
N ARG A 35 4.12 6.92 -18.58
CA ARG A 35 3.33 6.19 -19.58
C ARG A 35 3.54 6.69 -21.01
N ALA A 36 4.07 7.89 -21.21
CA ALA A 36 4.42 8.38 -22.53
C ALA A 36 5.55 7.52 -23.12
N GLY A 37 5.42 7.05 -24.37
CA GLY A 37 6.35 6.07 -24.96
C GLY A 37 7.83 6.45 -24.87
N ALA A 38 8.17 7.72 -25.15
CA ALA A 38 9.53 8.24 -25.00
C ALA A 38 9.81 8.93 -23.64
N GLY A 39 8.79 9.00 -22.77
CA GLY A 39 8.80 9.77 -21.53
C GLY A 39 8.58 11.28 -21.76
N ALA A 40 7.63 11.88 -21.05
CA ALA A 40 7.35 13.31 -21.14
C ALA A 40 8.24 14.12 -20.16
N TRP A 41 9.56 14.08 -20.35
CA TRP A 41 10.54 14.67 -19.41
C TRP A 41 10.47 16.19 -19.30
N HIS A 42 9.88 16.87 -20.28
CA HIS A 42 9.61 18.32 -20.21
C HIS A 42 8.63 18.68 -19.07
N LEU A 43 7.89 17.70 -18.52
CA LEU A 43 7.01 17.86 -17.37
C LEU A 43 7.71 17.65 -16.02
N LEU A 44 9.02 17.38 -16.00
CA LEU A 44 9.77 17.28 -14.75
C LEU A 44 9.65 18.54 -13.86
N PRO A 45 9.70 19.78 -14.40
CA PRO A 45 9.54 20.97 -13.56
C PRO A 45 8.15 21.06 -12.92
N THR A 46 7.09 20.70 -13.66
CA THR A 46 5.72 20.72 -13.12
C THR A 46 5.54 19.64 -12.06
N GLN A 47 6.08 18.44 -12.31
CA GLN A 47 6.10 17.34 -11.33
C GLN A 47 6.84 17.75 -10.05
N ALA A 48 7.99 18.42 -10.16
CA ALA A 48 8.79 18.86 -9.00
C ALA A 48 8.05 19.91 -8.16
N ILE A 49 7.28 20.79 -8.81
CA ILE A 49 6.47 21.80 -8.11
C ILE A 49 5.41 21.13 -7.25
N PHE A 50 4.65 20.18 -7.80
CA PHE A 50 3.55 19.52 -7.08
C PHE A 50 4.01 18.46 -6.07
N SER A 51 5.10 17.75 -6.35
CA SER A 51 5.59 16.69 -5.47
C SER A 51 6.41 17.19 -4.28
N CYS A 52 7.21 18.25 -4.47
CA CYS A 52 8.20 18.67 -3.48
C CYS A 52 8.04 20.13 -3.05
N LEU A 53 7.95 21.06 -4.03
CA LEU A 53 8.04 22.49 -3.73
C LEU A 53 6.80 23.01 -2.99
N ARG A 54 5.61 22.75 -3.53
CA ARG A 54 4.35 23.26 -2.96
C ARG A 54 4.02 22.57 -1.62
N PRO A 55 4.08 21.24 -1.48
CA PRO A 55 3.90 20.60 -0.18
C PRO A 55 4.92 21.07 0.87
N GLY A 56 6.19 21.25 0.47
CA GLY A 56 7.23 21.75 1.37
C GLY A 56 7.01 23.21 1.80
N LYS A 57 6.38 24.03 0.95
CA LYS A 57 5.98 25.41 1.30
C LYS A 57 4.79 25.45 2.24
N LEU A 58 3.80 24.59 2.03
CA LEU A 58 2.59 24.50 2.86
C LEU A 58 2.88 23.92 4.25
N LEU A 59 3.74 22.90 4.32
CA LEU A 59 4.09 22.17 5.54
C LEU A 59 5.43 22.63 6.13
N ASN A 60 5.82 23.88 5.89
CA ASN A 60 7.06 24.39 6.47
C ASN A 60 6.93 24.52 8.00
N GLY A 61 8.01 24.20 8.71
CA GLY A 61 8.01 24.28 10.15
C GLY A 61 9.02 23.35 10.78
N HIS A 62 8.97 23.28 12.11
CA HIS A 62 9.74 22.28 12.84
C HIS A 62 9.12 20.91 12.59
N LEU A 63 9.94 19.91 12.25
CA LEU A 63 9.55 18.52 12.20
C LEU A 63 9.32 18.04 13.65
N SER A 64 8.22 18.47 14.25
CA SER A 64 7.84 18.11 15.62
C SER A 64 7.21 16.73 15.61
N PHE A 65 7.90 15.76 16.20
CA PHE A 65 7.38 14.41 16.33
C PHE A 65 6.40 14.30 17.50
N VAL A 66 5.33 13.54 17.28
CA VAL A 66 4.60 12.84 18.35
C VAL A 66 5.53 11.75 18.92
N GLY A 67 6.50 12.14 19.77
CA GLY A 67 7.25 11.20 20.65
C GLY A 67 8.80 11.18 20.62
N GLY A 68 9.53 12.27 20.86
CA GLY A 68 10.93 12.23 21.35
C GLY A 68 12.07 11.50 20.58
N GLY A 69 13.08 12.28 20.16
CA GLY A 69 14.50 11.85 20.17
C GLY A 69 15.19 11.57 18.83
N GLY A 70 16.16 12.42 18.46
CA GLY A 70 17.39 12.08 17.72
C GLY A 70 17.35 11.58 16.27
N PHE A 71 18.47 11.75 15.56
CA PHE A 71 18.74 11.18 14.24
C PHE A 71 18.83 9.65 14.37
N GLY A 72 17.72 8.96 14.10
CA GLY A 72 17.59 7.51 14.28
C GLY A 72 16.48 7.08 15.24
N GLY A 73 15.91 8.01 16.01
CA GLY A 73 14.59 7.85 16.62
C GLY A 73 13.52 8.43 15.71
N SER A 74 12.27 8.08 15.98
CA SER A 74 11.08 8.27 15.14
C SER A 74 10.69 9.73 14.80
N GLY A 75 11.57 10.71 14.99
CA GLY A 75 11.36 12.12 14.63
C GLY A 75 12.24 12.68 13.50
N GLY A 76 12.99 11.84 12.79
CA GLY A 76 13.77 12.23 11.62
C GLY A 76 13.09 11.96 10.28
N ILE A 77 13.68 12.42 9.18
CA ILE A 77 13.29 12.02 7.82
C ILE A 77 13.53 10.51 7.69
N SER A 78 12.46 9.72 7.65
CA SER A 78 12.54 8.28 7.46
C SER A 78 12.65 7.90 5.98
N PHE A 79 13.32 6.80 5.69
CA PHE A 79 13.27 6.22 4.35
C PHE A 79 11.82 5.92 3.91
N PRO A 80 11.43 6.20 2.65
CA PRO A 80 10.07 5.94 2.18
C PRO A 80 9.69 4.46 2.31
N SER A 81 8.68 4.16 3.13
CA SER A 81 8.19 2.79 3.32
C SER A 81 7.51 2.20 2.08
N TRP A 82 7.20 3.03 1.09
CA TRP A 82 6.52 2.63 -0.15
C TRP A 82 7.26 1.54 -0.92
N PHE A 83 8.60 1.59 -1.02
CA PHE A 83 9.37 0.57 -1.75
C PHE A 83 9.22 -0.83 -1.14
N GLY A 84 9.27 -0.92 0.19
CA GLY A 84 9.04 -2.17 0.91
C GLY A 84 7.63 -2.71 0.64
N ARG A 85 6.60 -1.85 0.80
CA ARG A 85 5.20 -2.21 0.55
C ARG A 85 4.95 -2.63 -0.90
N ASN A 86 5.57 -1.96 -1.88
CA ASN A 86 5.44 -2.29 -3.29
C ASN A 86 6.05 -3.66 -3.61
N SER A 87 7.20 -3.99 -3.02
CA SER A 87 7.81 -5.31 -3.15
C SER A 87 6.93 -6.41 -2.54
N THR A 88 6.42 -6.19 -1.31
CA THR A 88 5.48 -7.11 -0.66
C THR A 88 4.22 -7.31 -1.49
N ARG A 89 3.63 -6.24 -2.02
CA ARG A 89 2.46 -6.30 -2.91
C ARG A 89 2.73 -7.19 -4.13
N ASN A 90 3.87 -7.02 -4.80
CA ASN A 90 4.24 -7.83 -5.97
C ASN A 90 4.46 -9.31 -5.62
N ARG A 91 5.05 -9.61 -4.45
CA ARG A 91 5.17 -10.99 -3.96
C ARG A 91 3.80 -11.61 -3.74
N LEU A 92 2.88 -10.90 -3.07
CA LEU A 92 1.53 -11.39 -2.81
C LEU A 92 0.75 -11.61 -4.11
N LEU A 93 0.85 -10.71 -5.09
CA LEU A 93 0.19 -10.88 -6.38
C LEU A 93 0.63 -12.15 -7.12
N ARG A 94 1.93 -12.53 -7.04
CA ARG A 94 2.43 -13.78 -7.62
C ARG A 94 1.84 -15.01 -6.94
N LEU A 95 1.83 -15.03 -5.60
CA LEU A 95 1.24 -16.13 -4.82
C LEU A 95 -0.26 -16.30 -5.11
N VAL A 96 -0.97 -15.19 -5.25
CA VAL A 96 -2.39 -15.20 -5.59
C VAL A 96 -2.60 -15.72 -7.01
N GLY A 97 -1.72 -15.38 -7.95
CA GLY A 97 -1.73 -15.95 -9.30
C GLY A 97 -1.56 -17.47 -9.30
N GLU A 98 -0.59 -18.00 -8.56
CA GLU A 98 -0.37 -19.46 -8.40
C GLU A 98 -1.57 -20.14 -7.73
N LEU A 99 -2.12 -19.54 -6.66
CA LEU A 99 -3.30 -20.07 -6.00
C LEU A 99 -4.51 -20.08 -6.94
N SER A 100 -4.66 -19.05 -7.77
CA SER A 100 -5.72 -18.96 -8.78
C SER A 100 -5.62 -20.06 -9.82
N THR A 101 -4.42 -20.38 -10.33
CA THR A 101 -4.25 -21.46 -11.32
C THR A 101 -4.60 -22.83 -10.73
N HIS A 102 -4.23 -23.09 -9.47
CA HIS A 102 -4.52 -24.36 -8.80
C HIS A 102 -5.99 -24.52 -8.39
N LEU A 103 -6.64 -23.43 -7.97
CA LEU A 103 -8.05 -23.47 -7.53
C LEU A 103 -9.06 -23.27 -8.66
N ARG A 104 -8.60 -23.09 -9.89
CA ARG A 104 -9.47 -22.76 -11.04
C ARG A 104 -10.58 -23.76 -11.31
N LEU A 105 -10.34 -25.05 -11.04
CA LEU A 105 -11.34 -26.11 -11.24
C LEU A 105 -12.37 -26.18 -10.10
N ALA A 106 -11.97 -25.85 -8.88
CA ALA A 106 -12.82 -25.94 -7.70
C ALA A 106 -13.60 -24.64 -7.43
N THR A 107 -13.09 -23.51 -7.91
CA THR A 107 -13.64 -22.19 -7.59
C THR A 107 -13.89 -21.39 -8.88
N LEU A 108 -15.15 -20.98 -9.07
CA LEU A 108 -15.53 -20.08 -10.16
C LEU A 108 -14.88 -18.70 -10.01
N GLY A 109 -14.45 -18.33 -8.79
CA GLY A 109 -13.77 -17.06 -8.48
C GLY A 109 -12.43 -16.84 -9.20
N SER A 110 -11.83 -17.90 -9.75
CA SER A 110 -10.58 -17.81 -10.55
C SER A 110 -10.81 -17.35 -12.00
N ALA A 111 -12.05 -17.35 -12.51
CA ALA A 111 -12.32 -17.06 -13.92
C ALA A 111 -12.27 -15.56 -14.28
N GLY A 112 -12.40 -14.67 -13.29
CA GLY A 112 -12.41 -13.22 -13.48
C GLY A 112 -11.13 -12.55 -12.98
N ASP A 113 -11.15 -12.12 -11.72
CA ASP A 113 -10.02 -11.46 -11.06
C ASP A 113 -9.45 -12.38 -9.98
N PRO A 114 -8.17 -12.78 -10.05
CA PRO A 114 -7.55 -13.62 -9.04
C PRO A 114 -7.57 -12.97 -7.64
N ARG A 115 -7.78 -11.65 -7.53
CA ARG A 115 -7.96 -10.96 -6.24
C ARG A 115 -9.26 -11.31 -5.52
N CYS A 116 -10.31 -11.70 -6.24
CA CYS A 116 -11.58 -12.16 -5.64
C CYS A 116 -11.34 -13.39 -4.76
N LEU A 117 -10.41 -14.27 -5.11
CA LEU A 117 -10.04 -15.42 -4.28
C LEU A 117 -9.51 -14.99 -2.91
N VAL A 118 -8.76 -13.90 -2.84
CA VAL A 118 -8.24 -13.39 -1.57
C VAL A 118 -9.36 -12.78 -0.73
N GLN A 119 -10.25 -12.01 -1.36
CA GLN A 119 -11.33 -11.34 -0.65
C GLN A 119 -12.38 -12.33 -0.13
N ASP A 120 -12.78 -13.29 -0.96
CA ASP A 120 -13.95 -14.13 -0.69
C ASP A 120 -13.56 -15.48 -0.06
N TYR A 121 -12.43 -16.06 -0.47
CA TYR A 121 -12.06 -17.43 -0.08
C TYR A 121 -10.93 -17.52 0.96
N ALA A 122 -10.05 -16.51 1.10
CA ALA A 122 -8.87 -16.63 1.97
C ALA A 122 -9.21 -16.93 3.44
N ALA A 123 -10.21 -16.22 3.99
CA ALA A 123 -10.62 -16.42 5.38
C ALA A 123 -11.24 -17.81 5.60
N ALA A 124 -12.14 -18.22 4.71
CA ALA A 124 -12.80 -19.53 4.78
C ALA A 124 -11.78 -20.67 4.61
N LEU A 125 -10.89 -20.56 3.62
CA LEU A 125 -9.83 -21.54 3.36
C LEU A 125 -8.87 -21.64 4.55
N SER A 126 -8.44 -20.51 5.11
CA SER A 126 -7.57 -20.50 6.30
C SER A 126 -8.24 -21.21 7.49
N SER A 127 -9.53 -20.93 7.74
CA SER A 127 -10.25 -21.59 8.83
C SER A 127 -10.40 -23.10 8.60
N LYS A 128 -10.78 -23.53 7.40
CA LYS A 128 -10.97 -24.95 7.05
C LYS A 128 -9.67 -25.75 6.99
N LEU A 129 -8.56 -25.14 6.59
CA LEU A 129 -7.24 -25.78 6.61
C LEU A 129 -6.66 -25.87 8.03
N THR A 130 -6.88 -24.86 8.88
CA THR A 130 -6.31 -24.83 10.24
C THR A 130 -7.14 -25.60 11.28
N GLN A 131 -8.45 -25.71 11.09
CA GLN A 131 -9.34 -26.44 12.00
C GLN A 131 -8.95 -27.92 12.23
N PRO A 132 -8.72 -28.76 11.20
CA PRO A 132 -8.35 -30.17 11.41
C PRO A 132 -6.97 -30.33 12.05
N LEU A 133 -6.05 -29.38 11.82
CA LEU A 133 -4.74 -29.34 12.48
C LEU A 133 -4.86 -29.06 13.98
N LYS A 134 -5.78 -28.19 14.38
CA LYS A 134 -6.08 -27.91 15.79
C LYS A 134 -6.74 -29.10 16.49
N GLU A 135 -7.62 -29.82 15.80
CA GLU A 135 -8.34 -30.97 16.35
C GLU A 135 -7.53 -32.28 16.33
N GLY A 136 -6.35 -32.31 15.69
CA GLY A 136 -5.49 -33.51 15.61
C GLY A 136 -6.03 -34.65 14.73
N LYS A 137 -7.09 -34.42 13.94
CA LYS A 137 -7.79 -35.43 13.12
C LYS A 137 -7.23 -35.57 11.70
N ILE A 138 -5.91 -35.63 11.55
CA ILE A 138 -5.26 -35.65 10.22
C ILE A 138 -5.49 -36.99 9.49
N LEU A 139 -5.80 -38.08 10.22
CA LEU A 139 -5.84 -39.43 9.65
C LEU A 139 -7.23 -39.99 9.31
N LEU A 140 -8.33 -39.29 9.60
CA LEU A 140 -9.68 -39.86 9.41
C LEU A 140 -10.44 -39.33 8.18
N GLN A 141 -9.90 -38.35 7.44
CA GLN A 141 -10.54 -37.85 6.22
C GLN A 141 -9.90 -38.35 4.91
N LEU A 142 -8.64 -38.79 4.92
CA LEU A 142 -7.97 -39.35 3.74
C LEU A 142 -8.45 -40.78 3.40
N SER A 143 -9.21 -41.42 4.29
CA SER A 143 -9.85 -42.71 4.07
C SER A 143 -11.17 -42.64 3.30
N PHE A 144 -11.70 -41.45 3.00
CA PHE A 144 -13.00 -41.28 2.33
C PHE A 144 -12.89 -41.08 0.80
N THR A 145 -11.68 -41.00 0.23
CA THR A 145 -11.44 -40.87 -1.23
C THR A 145 -10.80 -42.11 -1.85
N ARG A 146 -11.15 -43.31 -1.34
CA ARG A 146 -10.88 -44.60 -1.99
C ARG A 146 -12.20 -45.35 -2.18
N GLU A 147 -13.01 -44.87 -3.12
CA GLU A 147 -14.02 -45.67 -3.85
C GLU A 147 -13.99 -45.23 -5.32
#